data_AF-A0AAJ0MW30-F1
#
_entry.id   AF-A0AAJ0MW30-F1
#
_cell.length_a   1.000
_cell.length_b   1.000
_cell.length_c   1.000
_cell.angle_alpha   90.00
_cell.angle_beta   90.00
_cell.angle_gamma   90.00
#
_symmetry.space_group_name_H-M   'P 1'
#
loop_
_entity.id
_entity.type
_entity.pdbx_description
1 polymer ?
#
loop_
_entity_poly.entity_id
_entity_poly.type
_entity_poly.pdbx_seq_one_letter_code
_entity_poly.pdbx_strand_id
1 'polypeptide(L)'
;MLRLRTWSTTPLNGEGAGYRQNIFYKVSREEYLRLAFATAVEINQSVKLYYYDENAIKRFASVKKKSASRLINMLRDAGLRVDGRRTLEEIMGGTCKREWQKVAFTELDVRKTILVNETSREWQKDGYQKVAKACVKVKECAGITL
;
A
#
# COMPACT_ATOMS: atom_id res chain seq x y z
N MET A 1 11.54 -22.34 -10.66
CA MET A 1 12.16 -21.45 -9.66
C MET A 1 11.18 -20.32 -9.35
N LEU A 2 10.70 -20.20 -8.11
CA LEU A 2 9.73 -19.17 -7.73
C LEU A 2 10.45 -17.80 -7.71
N ARG A 3 10.07 -16.87 -8.59
CA ARG A 3 10.71 -15.54 -8.67
C ARG A 3 9.89 -14.53 -7.86
N LEU A 4 10.28 -14.28 -6.61
CA LEU A 4 9.66 -13.26 -5.76
C LEU A 4 9.92 -11.87 -6.36
N ARG A 5 8.87 -11.24 -6.92
CA ARG A 5 9.00 -9.91 -7.57
C ARG A 5 8.75 -8.75 -6.62
N THR A 6 7.91 -8.94 -5.61
CA THR A 6 7.48 -7.89 -4.69
C THR A 6 7.32 -8.42 -3.28
N TRP A 7 7.62 -7.61 -2.27
CA TRP A 7 7.41 -7.91 -0.86
C TRP A 7 6.80 -6.71 -0.15
N SER A 8 5.90 -6.93 0.81
CA SER A 8 5.19 -5.85 1.52
C SER A 8 4.83 -6.15 2.96
N THR A 9 4.70 -5.08 3.77
CA THR A 9 4.26 -5.14 5.18
C THR A 9 3.08 -4.20 5.45
N THR A 10 2.28 -4.52 6.49
CA THR A 10 1.10 -3.73 6.93
C THR A 10 1.26 -3.21 8.38
N PRO A 11 2.24 -2.34 8.67
CA PRO A 11 2.57 -1.96 10.04
C PRO A 11 1.58 -1.01 10.71
N LEU A 12 0.81 -0.22 9.96
CA LEU A 12 -0.09 0.79 10.54
C LEU A 12 -1.47 0.20 10.86
N ASN A 13 -2.07 0.64 11.96
CA ASN A 13 -3.41 0.26 12.37
C ASN A 13 -4.47 0.71 11.36
N GLY A 14 -5.65 0.10 11.39
CA GLY A 14 -6.72 0.37 10.41
C GLY A 14 -7.26 1.80 10.48
N GLU A 15 -7.37 2.37 11.68
CA GLU A 15 -8.18 3.57 11.95
C GLU A 15 -7.37 4.82 12.37
N GLY A 16 -6.05 4.73 12.52
CA GLY A 16 -5.23 5.85 13.04
C GLY A 16 -3.81 5.94 12.47
N ALA A 17 -2.97 6.75 13.13
CA ALA A 17 -1.55 6.95 12.77
C ALA A 17 -0.61 5.93 13.43
N GLY A 18 -1.12 5.08 14.31
CA GLY A 18 -0.32 4.22 15.18
C GLY A 18 0.10 2.92 14.52
N TYR A 19 1.18 2.32 15.03
CA TYR A 19 1.56 0.96 14.64
C TYR A 19 0.58 -0.07 15.22
N ARG A 20 0.33 -1.14 14.48
CA ARG A 20 -0.40 -2.31 14.96
C ARG A 20 0.32 -2.90 16.15
N GLN A 21 -0.43 -3.17 17.22
CA GLN A 21 0.09 -3.78 18.44
C GLN A 21 0.20 -5.30 18.28
N ASN A 22 1.16 -5.76 17.48
CA ASN A 22 1.51 -7.17 17.34
C ASN A 22 2.73 -7.54 18.19
N ILE A 23 3.07 -8.83 18.28
CA ILE A 23 4.21 -9.29 19.10
C ILE A 23 5.53 -8.66 18.64
N PHE A 24 5.74 -8.49 17.33
CA PHE A 24 6.96 -7.90 16.77
C PHE A 24 7.14 -6.46 17.22
N TYR A 25 6.09 -5.64 17.14
CA TYR A 25 6.11 -4.24 17.60
C TYR A 25 6.23 -4.15 19.12
N LYS A 26 5.59 -5.05 19.88
CA LYS A 26 5.70 -5.08 21.34
C LYS A 26 7.12 -5.38 21.81
N VAL A 27 7.82 -6.28 21.12
CA VAL A 27 9.18 -6.71 21.49
C VAL A 27 10.25 -5.75 20.96
N SER A 28 10.15 -5.32 19.70
CA SER A 28 11.23 -4.64 19.00
C SER A 28 10.87 -3.26 18.44
N ARG A 29 9.66 -2.77 18.73
CA ARG A 29 9.15 -1.48 18.23
C ARG A 29 9.23 -1.39 16.71
N GLU A 30 9.89 -0.38 16.15
CA GLU A 30 10.00 -0.19 14.70
C GLU A 30 11.14 -1.02 14.09
N GLU A 31 11.99 -1.63 14.92
CA GLU A 31 13.20 -2.33 14.47
C GLU A 31 12.86 -3.59 13.66
N TYR A 32 11.77 -4.33 13.99
CA TYR A 32 11.37 -5.47 13.15
C TYR A 32 11.05 -5.05 11.72
N LEU A 33 10.61 -3.81 11.48
CA LEU A 33 10.36 -3.35 10.12
C LEU A 33 11.68 -3.16 9.38
N ARG A 34 12.67 -2.53 10.00
CA ARG A 34 14.00 -2.40 9.39
C ARG A 34 14.59 -3.76 9.07
N LEU A 35 14.55 -4.68 10.03
CA LEU A 35 15.04 -6.05 9.85
C LEU A 35 14.32 -6.75 8.69
N ALA A 36 12.99 -6.69 8.65
CA ALA A 36 12.24 -7.38 7.61
C ALA A 36 12.51 -6.83 6.20
N PHE A 37 12.66 -5.50 6.04
CA PHE A 37 13.05 -4.91 4.75
C PHE A 37 14.51 -5.24 4.39
N ALA A 38 15.43 -5.20 5.35
CA ALA A 38 16.84 -5.54 5.14
C ALA A 38 17.01 -7.00 4.70
N THR A 39 16.40 -7.94 5.41
CA THR A 39 16.43 -9.36 5.10
C THR A 39 15.84 -9.66 3.71
N ALA A 40 14.78 -8.95 3.31
CA ALA A 40 14.21 -9.13 1.98
C ALA A 40 15.21 -8.75 0.86
N VAL A 41 15.97 -7.67 1.05
CA VAL A 41 17.02 -7.25 0.09
C VAL A 41 18.22 -8.20 0.11
N GLU A 42 18.63 -8.66 1.29
CA GLU A 42 19.73 -9.61 1.45
C GLU A 42 19.48 -10.91 0.67
N ILE A 43 18.26 -11.47 0.79
CA ILE A 43 17.87 -12.70 0.10
C ILE A 43 17.67 -12.47 -1.40
N ASN A 44 17.12 -11.32 -1.79
CA ASN A 44 16.85 -11.01 -3.20
C ASN A 44 17.01 -9.52 -3.47
N GLN A 45 18.20 -9.13 -3.94
CA GLN A 45 18.52 -7.75 -4.28
C GLN A 45 17.61 -7.14 -5.37
N SER A 46 16.91 -7.97 -6.15
CA SER A 46 15.97 -7.53 -7.19
C SER A 46 14.52 -7.38 -6.72
N VAL A 47 14.20 -7.73 -5.47
CA VAL A 47 12.83 -7.66 -4.94
C VAL A 47 12.38 -6.21 -4.81
N LYS A 48 11.17 -5.89 -5.27
CA LYS A 48 10.60 -4.57 -5.05
C LYS A 48 9.90 -4.50 -3.69
N LEU A 49 10.28 -3.52 -2.88
CA LEU A 49 9.79 -3.37 -1.51
C LEU A 49 8.68 -2.32 -1.42
N TYR A 50 7.52 -2.74 -0.90
CA TYR A 50 6.31 -1.92 -0.81
C TYR A 50 5.79 -1.81 0.63
N TYR A 51 5.25 -0.64 0.96
CA TYR A 51 4.33 -0.51 2.10
C TYR A 51 2.88 -0.79 1.65
N TYR A 52 2.14 -1.60 2.39
CA TYR A 52 0.72 -1.93 2.14
C TYR A 52 -0.20 -1.29 3.20
N ASP A 53 -1.33 -0.73 2.75
CA ASP A 53 -2.36 -0.13 3.59
C ASP A 53 -3.76 -0.53 3.10
N GLU A 54 -4.45 -1.34 3.90
CA GLU A 54 -5.79 -1.88 3.62
C GLU A 54 -6.88 -0.79 3.51
N ASN A 55 -6.66 0.39 4.09
CA ASN A 55 -7.67 1.46 4.16
C ASN A 55 -7.33 2.67 3.29
N ALA A 56 -6.31 2.58 2.43
CA ALA A 56 -5.88 3.67 1.55
C ALA A 56 -6.99 4.18 0.60
N ILE A 57 -8.06 3.41 0.41
CA ILE A 57 -9.24 3.76 -0.41
C ILE A 57 -10.38 4.36 0.43
N LYS A 58 -10.50 3.98 1.71
CA LYS A 58 -11.73 4.19 2.49
C LYS A 58 -11.77 5.46 3.35
N ARG A 59 -10.69 6.21 3.45
CA ARG A 59 -10.59 7.54 4.06
C ARG A 59 -9.10 7.86 4.09
N PHE A 60 -8.64 8.86 3.34
CA PHE A 60 -7.41 9.55 3.73
C PHE A 60 -7.69 10.33 5.01
N ALA A 61 -7.62 9.68 6.16
CA ALA A 61 -7.24 10.42 7.35
C ALA A 61 -5.82 10.94 7.05
N SER A 62 -5.65 12.25 6.88
CA SER A 62 -4.36 12.94 6.68
C SER A 62 -3.25 12.40 7.60
N VAL A 63 -3.69 11.94 8.78
CA VAL A 63 -2.96 11.23 9.83
C VAL A 63 -2.22 9.97 9.33
N LYS A 64 -2.85 9.08 8.54
CA LYS A 64 -2.21 7.86 8.00
C LYS A 64 -1.16 8.17 6.94
N LYS A 65 -1.41 9.15 6.07
CA LYS A 65 -0.45 9.62 5.07
C LYS A 65 0.84 10.08 5.73
N LYS A 66 0.73 10.82 6.84
CA LYS A 66 1.88 11.28 7.63
C LYS A 66 2.66 10.12 8.24
N SER A 67 1.98 9.14 8.83
CA SER A 67 2.64 7.95 9.39
C SER A 67 3.31 7.08 8.33
N ALA A 68 2.67 6.87 7.18
CA ALA A 68 3.28 6.15 6.06
C ALA A 68 4.53 6.87 5.53
N SER A 69 4.48 8.20 5.44
CA SER A 69 5.64 9.00 5.04
C SER A 69 6.77 8.92 6.08
N ARG A 70 6.46 8.95 7.39
CA ARG A 70 7.44 8.76 8.46
C ARG A 70 8.12 7.39 8.39
N LEU A 71 7.35 6.33 8.16
CA LEU A 71 7.89 4.98 7.99
C LEU A 71 8.85 4.89 6.79
N ILE A 72 8.45 5.44 5.63
CA ILE A 72 9.29 5.45 4.43
C ILE A 72 10.58 6.22 4.70
N ASN A 73 10.50 7.38 5.36
CA ASN A 73 11.70 8.15 5.71
C ASN A 73 12.59 7.41 6.70
N MET A 74 12.04 6.80 7.76
CA MET A 74 12.81 6.00 8.71
C MET A 74 13.58 4.85 8.03
N LEU A 75 12.99 4.19 7.04
CA LEU A 75 13.67 3.14 6.28
C LEU A 75 14.79 3.74 5.41
N ARG A 76 14.55 4.88 4.75
CA ARG A 76 15.55 5.58 3.94
C ARG A 76 16.72 6.09 4.78
N ASP A 77 16.44 6.69 5.94
CA ASP A 77 17.44 7.19 6.89
C ASP A 77 18.31 6.06 7.43
N ALA A 78 17.77 4.84 7.51
CA ALA A 78 18.51 3.63 7.84
C ALA A 78 19.28 3.02 6.63
N GLY A 79 19.32 3.70 5.49
CA GLY A 79 20.00 3.23 4.27
C GLY A 79 19.25 2.13 3.51
N LEU A 80 17.99 1.84 3.85
CA LEU A 80 17.21 0.77 3.24
C LEU A 80 16.46 1.27 1.99
N ARG A 81 16.43 0.44 0.95
CA ARG A 81 15.65 0.70 -0.28
C ARG A 81 14.16 0.56 0.01
N VAL A 82 13.37 1.52 -0.47
CA VAL A 82 11.89 1.39 -0.55
C VAL A 82 11.44 1.81 -1.93
N ASP A 83 10.84 0.88 -2.68
CA ASP A 83 10.54 1.05 -4.11
C ASP A 83 9.13 1.62 -4.37
N GLY A 84 8.22 1.52 -3.41
CA GLY A 84 6.79 1.67 -3.63
C GLY A 84 5.96 2.14 -2.43
N ARG A 85 4.99 3.04 -2.66
CA ARG A 85 3.86 3.34 -1.75
C ARG A 85 2.54 3.07 -2.48
N ARG A 86 1.45 2.72 -1.80
CA ARG A 86 0.17 2.36 -2.45
C ARG A 86 -0.96 3.25 -1.95
N THR A 87 -1.44 4.22 -2.75
CA THR A 87 -2.67 4.97 -2.42
C THR A 87 -3.48 5.40 -3.66
N LEU A 88 -4.80 5.16 -3.66
CA LEU A 88 -5.74 5.44 -4.77
C LEU A 88 -6.03 6.93 -5.00
N GLU A 89 -6.11 7.74 -3.94
CA GLU A 89 -6.47 9.17 -4.08
C GLU A 89 -5.33 10.04 -4.63
N GLU A 90 -4.05 9.69 -4.40
CA GLU A 90 -2.94 10.35 -5.10
C GLU A 90 -2.90 10.01 -6.59
N ILE A 91 -3.39 8.80 -6.93
CA ILE A 91 -3.53 8.34 -8.31
C ILE A 91 -4.70 9.07 -8.99
N MET A 92 -5.81 9.28 -8.29
CA MET A 92 -7.01 9.91 -8.82
C MET A 92 -7.00 11.45 -8.76
N GLY A 93 -6.27 12.05 -7.81
CA GLY A 93 -6.32 13.47 -7.50
C GLY A 93 -5.17 14.31 -8.07
N GLY A 94 -4.27 13.73 -8.87
CA GLY A 94 -3.19 14.46 -9.56
C GLY A 94 -2.18 15.20 -8.66
N THR A 95 -2.25 15.02 -7.34
CA THR A 95 -1.45 15.74 -6.33
C THR A 95 -0.24 14.96 -5.86
N CYS A 96 0.17 13.93 -6.60
CA CYS A 96 1.43 13.23 -6.35
C CYS A 96 2.60 14.15 -6.73
N LYS A 97 3.05 14.99 -5.78
CA LYS A 97 4.25 15.82 -5.92
C LYS A 97 5.46 14.92 -6.14
N ARG A 98 5.83 14.64 -7.40
CA ARG A 98 7.10 14.18 -8.03
C ARG A 98 8.12 13.26 -7.31
N GLU A 99 7.97 12.90 -6.04
CA GLU A 99 8.93 12.08 -5.28
C GLU A 99 8.42 10.66 -4.95
N TRP A 100 7.19 10.34 -5.37
CA TRP A 100 6.49 9.15 -4.87
C TRP A 100 6.60 7.98 -5.85
N GLN A 101 7.51 7.08 -5.49
CA GLN A 101 7.47 5.61 -5.54
C GLN A 101 6.33 4.93 -6.32
N LYS A 102 6.65 3.84 -7.03
CA LYS A 102 5.70 3.02 -7.81
C LYS A 102 4.47 2.64 -6.96
N VAL A 103 3.28 2.71 -7.55
CA VAL A 103 2.00 2.39 -6.88
C VAL A 103 1.39 1.11 -7.45
N ALA A 104 0.57 0.38 -6.70
CA ALA A 104 -0.14 -0.80 -7.19
C ALA A 104 -1.38 -1.09 -6.34
N PHE A 105 -2.43 -1.64 -6.96
CA PHE A 105 -3.56 -2.26 -6.25
C PHE A 105 -3.28 -3.74 -6.13
N THR A 106 -3.31 -4.31 -4.93
CA THR A 106 -2.86 -5.70 -4.72
C THR A 106 -3.91 -6.65 -4.18
N GLU A 107 -5.03 -6.13 -3.72
CA GLU A 107 -6.12 -6.88 -3.09
C GLU A 107 -7.44 -6.15 -3.36
N LEU A 108 -7.73 -5.86 -4.64
CA LEU A 108 -8.88 -5.02 -5.02
C LEU A 108 -10.20 -5.80 -4.91
N ASP A 109 -10.90 -5.56 -3.81
CA ASP A 109 -12.29 -5.96 -3.58
C ASP A 109 -13.23 -4.75 -3.57
N VAL A 110 -14.31 -4.82 -4.35
CA VAL A 110 -15.44 -3.89 -4.26
C VAL A 110 -16.61 -4.61 -3.60
N ARG A 111 -16.62 -4.59 -2.26
CA ARG A 111 -17.57 -5.36 -1.47
C ARG A 111 -19.00 -4.84 -1.63
N LYS A 112 -19.94 -5.74 -1.94
CA LYS A 112 -21.38 -5.50 -1.85
C LYS A 112 -21.89 -5.82 -0.44
N THR A 113 -22.97 -5.17 -0.02
CA THR A 113 -23.77 -5.66 1.11
C THR A 113 -24.49 -6.96 0.70
N ILE A 114 -25.05 -7.70 1.66
CA ILE A 114 -25.55 -9.09 1.48
C ILE A 114 -26.61 -9.20 0.35
N LEU A 115 -27.31 -8.12 0.03
CA LEU A 115 -28.32 -8.11 -1.03
C LEU A 115 -27.69 -7.78 -2.39
N VAL A 116 -27.56 -8.80 -3.23
CA VAL A 116 -27.11 -8.66 -4.63
C VAL A 116 -28.33 -8.43 -5.53
N ASN A 117 -28.39 -7.25 -6.15
CA ASN A 117 -29.40 -6.88 -7.14
C ASN A 117 -28.74 -6.11 -8.30
N GLU A 118 -29.51 -5.70 -9.30
CA GLU A 118 -28.99 -5.00 -10.48
C GLU A 118 -28.28 -3.70 -10.10
N THR A 119 -28.86 -2.90 -9.20
CA THR A 119 -28.25 -1.67 -8.67
C THR A 119 -26.91 -1.94 -7.99
N SER A 120 -26.81 -2.97 -7.15
CA SER A 120 -25.55 -3.30 -6.44
C SER A 120 -24.50 -3.92 -7.35
N ARG A 121 -24.90 -4.56 -8.45
CA ARG A 121 -23.98 -5.00 -9.52
C ARG A 121 -23.45 -3.84 -10.34
N GLU A 122 -24.31 -2.90 -10.74
CA GLU A 122 -23.87 -1.71 -11.49
C GLU A 122 -22.95 -0.84 -10.65
N TRP A 123 -23.27 -0.65 -9.36
CA TRP A 123 -22.38 0.04 -8.42
C TRP A 123 -21.01 -0.66 -8.28
N GLN A 124 -21.00 -1.99 -8.19
CA GLN A 124 -19.76 -2.77 -8.09
C GLN A 124 -18.92 -2.64 -9.37
N LYS A 125 -19.55 -2.71 -10.54
CA LYS A 125 -18.92 -2.50 -11.84
C LYS A 125 -18.30 -1.11 -11.93
N ASP A 126 -19.02 -0.07 -11.53
CA ASP A 126 -18.52 1.31 -11.48
C ASP A 126 -17.30 1.46 -10.56
N GLY A 127 -17.32 0.79 -9.40
CA GLY A 127 -16.19 0.75 -8.48
C GLY A 127 -14.93 0.20 -9.13
N TYR A 128 -15.02 -0.99 -9.74
CA TYR A 128 -13.89 -1.60 -10.46
C TYR A 128 -13.43 -0.73 -11.64
N GLN A 129 -14.36 -0.17 -12.43
CA GLN A 129 -14.01 0.70 -13.54
C GLN A 129 -13.26 1.97 -13.10
N LYS A 130 -13.67 2.58 -11.98
CA LYS A 130 -12.98 3.77 -11.44
C LYS A 130 -11.54 3.45 -11.04
N VAL A 131 -11.32 2.34 -10.34
CA VAL A 131 -9.97 1.93 -9.92
C VAL A 131 -9.10 1.57 -11.14
N ALA A 132 -9.64 0.83 -12.10
CA ALA A 132 -8.93 0.48 -13.33
C ALA A 132 -8.52 1.73 -14.12
N LYS A 133 -9.46 2.67 -14.34
CA LYS A 133 -9.20 3.95 -15.00
C LYS A 133 -8.16 4.78 -14.24
N ALA A 134 -8.19 4.78 -12.92
CA ALA A 134 -7.22 5.48 -12.10
C ALA A 134 -5.80 4.92 -12.31
N CYS A 135 -5.63 3.59 -12.22
CA CYS A 135 -4.33 2.96 -12.43
C CYS A 135 -3.76 3.25 -13.83
N VAL A 136 -4.59 3.15 -14.88
CA VAL A 136 -4.16 3.44 -16.27
C VAL A 136 -3.71 4.89 -16.45
N LYS A 137 -4.33 5.84 -15.74
CA LYS A 137 -3.96 7.27 -15.83
C LYS A 137 -2.65 7.62 -15.13
N VAL A 138 -2.11 6.72 -14.30
CA VAL A 138 -0.91 6.98 -13.52
C VAL A 138 0.24 6.12 -14.01
N LYS A 139 1.24 6.77 -14.59
CA LYS A 139 2.42 6.13 -15.19
C LYS A 139 3.15 5.24 -14.19
N GLU A 140 3.12 5.60 -12.92
CA GLU A 140 3.77 4.89 -11.81
C GLU A 140 2.95 3.69 -11.31
N CYS A 141 1.72 3.47 -11.80
CA CYS A 141 0.90 2.33 -11.43
C CYS A 141 1.41 1.04 -12.06
N ALA A 142 1.92 0.13 -11.23
CA ALA A 142 2.53 -1.12 -11.64
C ALA A 142 1.51 -2.25 -11.90
N GLY A 143 0.24 -2.08 -11.51
CA GLY A 143 -0.81 -3.05 -11.81
C GLY A 143 -1.94 -3.13 -10.76
N ILE A 144 -2.87 -4.04 -11.04
CA ILE A 144 -4.03 -4.38 -10.21
C ILE A 144 -4.07 -5.89 -10.01
N THR A 145 -4.23 -6.33 -8.77
CA THR A 145 -4.59 -7.70 -8.38
C THR A 145 -5.95 -7.68 -7.68
N LEU A 146 -6.80 -8.66 -7.98
CA LEU A 146 -8.15 -8.84 -7.45
C LEU A 146 -8.15 -9.78 -6.25
#